data_AF-A0A5N5SLY7-F1
#
_entry.id   AF-A0A5N5SLY7-F1
#
_cell.length_a   1.000
_cell.length_b   1.000
_cell.length_c   1.000
_cell.angle_alpha   90.00
_cell.angle_beta   90.00
_cell.angle_gamma   90.00
#
_symmetry.space_group_name_H-M   'P 1'
#
loop_
_entity.id
_entity.type
_entity.pdbx_description
1 polymer ?
#
loop_
_entity_poly.entity_id
_entity_poly.type
_entity_poly.pdbx_seq_one_letter_code
_entity_poly.pdbx_strand_id
1 'polypeptide(L)'
;MTHIFLVTRPILITERGCPVCMEVRSGLISICAGLIYPCVLIPFNVFLNANRYLTYYVPPITKEPLECLNTARTILFKPHLPRIFVLGCLQFFVGMSIAHLQMSNVTTVFEKIAFMEAINKENEEKKKQKQSQ
;
A
#
# COMPACT_ATOMS: atom_id res chain seq x y z
N MET A 1 4.19 -5.34 2.23
CA MET A 1 3.44 -6.04 3.30
C MET A 1 2.05 -5.45 3.53
N THR A 2 1.89 -4.12 3.65
CA THR A 2 0.57 -3.47 3.87
C THR A 2 -0.39 -3.52 2.67
N HIS A 3 0.13 -3.45 1.43
CA HIS A 3 -0.65 -3.57 0.19
C HIS A 3 -1.43 -4.89 0.10
N ILE A 4 -0.80 -6.01 0.49
CA ILE A 4 -1.40 -7.34 0.43
C ILE A 4 -2.56 -7.48 1.44
N PHE A 5 -2.44 -6.88 2.63
CA PHE A 5 -3.45 -7.08 3.67
C PHE A 5 -4.72 -6.23 3.45
N LEU A 6 -4.57 -5.01 2.91
CA LEU A 6 -5.70 -4.07 2.76
C LEU A 6 -6.40 -4.16 1.39
N VAL A 7 -5.68 -4.57 0.34
CA VAL A 7 -6.21 -4.62 -1.04
C VAL A 7 -6.60 -6.05 -1.44
N THR A 8 -5.87 -7.07 -1.00
CA THR A 8 -6.16 -8.45 -1.42
C THR A 8 -7.41 -9.02 -0.75
N ARG A 9 -7.76 -8.62 0.48
CA ARG A 9 -8.98 -9.10 1.15
C ARG A 9 -10.29 -8.71 0.46
N PRO A 10 -10.53 -7.45 0.04
CA PRO A 10 -11.76 -7.11 -0.67
C PRO A 10 -11.78 -7.65 -2.12
N ILE A 11 -10.61 -7.87 -2.73
CA ILE A 11 -10.53 -8.57 -4.02
C ILE A 11 -10.94 -10.04 -3.91
N LEU A 12 -10.61 -10.71 -2.80
CA LEU A 12 -11.00 -12.11 -2.55
C LEU A 12 -12.50 -12.27 -2.25
N ILE A 13 -13.17 -11.21 -1.78
CA ILE A 13 -14.57 -11.25 -1.33
C ILE A 13 -15.59 -11.04 -2.48
N THR A 14 -15.15 -10.91 -3.73
CA THR A 14 -16.06 -10.81 -4.90
C THR A 14 -17.10 -9.69 -4.75
N GLU A 15 -16.71 -8.54 -4.17
CA GLU A 15 -17.51 -7.34 -4.41
C GLU A 15 -17.17 -6.84 -5.82
N ARG A 16 -18.15 -6.89 -6.73
CA ARG A 16 -18.05 -6.34 -8.10
C ARG A 16 -17.98 -4.81 -8.11
N GLY A 17 -17.04 -4.23 -7.35
CA GLY A 17 -16.72 -2.81 -7.43
C GLY A 17 -15.98 -2.50 -8.73
N CYS A 18 -16.12 -1.27 -9.22
CA CYS A 18 -15.39 -0.79 -10.41
C CYS A 18 -13.87 -1.07 -10.26
N PRO A 19 -13.21 -1.74 -11.22
CA PRO A 19 -11.79 -2.10 -11.14
C PRO A 19 -10.89 -0.86 -10.98
N VAL A 20 -11.25 0.25 -11.64
CA VAL A 20 -10.53 1.52 -11.55
C VAL A 20 -10.54 2.07 -10.11
N CYS A 21 -11.64 1.91 -9.37
CA CYS A 21 -11.73 2.39 -8.00
C CYS A 21 -10.78 1.63 -7.05
N MET A 22 -10.63 0.32 -7.25
CA MET A 22 -9.71 -0.50 -6.46
C MET A 22 -8.25 -0.16 -6.76
N GLU A 23 -7.95 0.08 -8.02
CA GLU A 23 -6.62 0.44 -8.49
C GLU A 23 -6.18 1.82 -7.95
N VAL A 24 -7.04 2.83 -8.04
CA VAL A 24 -6.77 4.17 -7.47
C VAL A 24 -6.62 4.12 -5.95
N ARG A 25 -7.46 3.34 -5.25
CA ARG A 25 -7.37 3.18 -3.79
C ARG A 25 -6.03 2.55 -3.37
N SER A 26 -5.54 1.58 -4.15
CA SER A 26 -4.27 0.89 -3.92
C SER A 26 -3.07 1.82 -4.11
N GLY A 27 -3.10 2.64 -5.16
CA GLY A 27 -2.13 3.71 -5.38
C GLY A 27 -2.11 4.71 -4.21
N LEU A 28 -3.27 5.14 -3.74
CA LEU A 28 -3.40 6.09 -2.63
C LEU A 28 -2.76 5.55 -1.33
N ILE A 29 -3.04 4.29 -0.99
CA ILE A 29 -2.46 3.63 0.19
C ILE A 29 -0.93 3.51 0.05
N SER A 30 -0.43 3.23 -1.15
CA SER A 30 1.00 3.12 -1.41
C SER A 30 1.71 4.47 -1.24
N ILE A 31 1.12 5.58 -1.70
CA ILE A 31 1.63 6.92 -1.43
C ILE A 31 1.60 7.20 0.08
N CYS A 32 0.48 6.93 0.76
CA CYS A 32 0.36 7.21 2.19
C CYS A 32 1.44 6.48 3.00
N ALA A 33 1.63 5.19 2.74
CA ALA A 33 2.65 4.41 3.43
C ALA A 33 4.08 4.80 3.02
N GLY A 34 4.32 5.13 1.75
CA GLY A 34 5.64 5.43 1.21
C GLY A 34 6.10 6.87 1.44
N LEU A 35 5.18 7.81 1.67
CA LEU A 35 5.48 9.24 1.65
C LEU A 35 5.06 9.94 2.94
N ILE A 36 3.86 9.66 3.48
CA ILE A 36 3.42 10.29 4.75
C ILE A 36 4.26 9.79 5.91
N TYR A 37 4.54 8.48 5.96
CA TYR A 37 5.36 7.88 7.02
C TYR A 37 6.76 8.53 7.13
N PRO A 38 7.60 8.57 6.08
CA PRO A 38 8.90 9.23 6.17
C PRO A 38 8.78 10.75 6.34
N CYS A 39 7.74 11.42 5.82
CA CYS A 39 7.56 12.86 6.06
C CYS A 39 7.45 13.20 7.55
N VAL A 40 6.88 12.32 8.38
CA VAL A 40 6.82 12.55 9.83
C VAL A 40 8.10 12.06 10.53
N LEU A 41 8.67 10.95 10.07
CA LEU A 41 9.82 10.32 10.72
C LEU A 41 11.13 11.06 10.48
N ILE A 42 11.33 11.63 9.29
CA ILE A 42 12.52 12.41 8.92
C ILE A 42 12.73 13.61 9.85
N PRO A 43 11.77 14.56 10.01
CA PRO A 43 12.00 15.72 10.87
C PRO A 43 12.22 15.29 12.32
N PHE A 44 11.49 14.28 12.80
CA PHE A 44 11.68 13.76 14.16
C PHE A 44 13.11 13.26 14.40
N ASN A 45 13.65 12.47 13.46
CA ASN A 45 15.01 11.96 13.56
C ASN A 45 16.08 13.06 13.43
N VAL A 46 15.83 14.08 12.59
CA VAL A 46 16.73 15.24 12.45
C VAL A 46 16.78 16.05 13.75
N PHE A 47 15.64 16.30 14.40
CA PHE A 47 15.61 16.99 15.69
C PHE A 47 16.32 16.19 16.79
N LEU A 48 16.11 14.88 16.84
CA LEU A 48 16.79 14.01 17.81
C LEU A 48 18.31 14.05 17.64
N ASN A 49 18.80 13.98 16.41
CA ASN A 49 20.23 14.02 16.12
C ASN A 49 20.84 15.40 16.33
N ALA A 50 20.15 16.47 15.94
CA ALA A 50 20.63 17.84 16.15
C ALA A 50 20.80 18.16 17.65
N ASN A 51 19.89 17.68 18.49
CA ASN A 51 19.99 17.82 19.95
C ASN A 51 21.17 17.00 20.54
N ARG A 52 21.45 15.81 19.98
CA ARG A 52 22.54 14.94 20.45
C ARG A 52 23.93 15.45 20.06
N TYR A 53 24.09 15.92 18.83
CA TYR A 53 25.39 16.35 18.30
C TYR A 53 25.64 17.85 18.40
N LEU A 54 24.66 18.62 18.91
CA LEU A 54 24.73 20.08 19.07
C LEU A 54 25.15 20.81 17.77
N THR A 55 24.88 20.21 16.60
CA THR A 55 25.30 20.73 15.28
C THR A 55 24.49 21.94 14.85
N TYR A 56 23.33 22.16 15.45
CA TYR A 56 22.46 23.30 15.16
C TYR A 56 21.67 23.69 16.41
N TYR A 57 21.41 24.98 16.60
CA TYR A 57 20.56 25.45 17.69
C TYR A 57 19.11 25.07 17.40
N VAL A 58 18.62 24.04 18.07
CA VAL A 58 17.22 23.62 18.00
C VAL A 58 16.47 24.31 19.14
N PRO A 59 15.44 25.13 18.86
CA PRO A 59 14.63 25.72 19.92
C PRO A 59 13.97 24.61 20.74
N PRO A 60 13.87 24.75 22.07
CA PRO A 60 13.31 23.70 22.92
C PRO A 60 11.87 23.38 22.51
N ILE A 61 11.65 22.11 22.11
CA ILE A 61 10.37 21.58 21.62
C ILE A 61 9.21 21.89 22.59
N THR A 62 9.50 21.98 23.88
CA THR A 62 8.53 22.22 24.96
C THR A 62 8.06 23.66 25.07
N LYS A 63 8.84 24.65 24.58
CA LYS A 63 8.47 26.08 24.68
C LYS A 63 7.81 26.60 23.41
N GLU A 64 8.31 26.22 22.23
CA GLU A 64 7.89 26.82 20.96
C GLU A 64 7.75 25.75 19.84
N PRO A 65 6.72 24.89 19.90
CA PRO A 65 6.54 23.81 18.93
C PRO A 65 6.28 24.31 17.49
N LEU A 66 5.66 25.49 17.35
CA LEU A 66 5.37 26.11 16.06
C LEU A 66 6.64 26.59 15.34
N GLU A 67 7.61 27.12 16.07
CA GLU A 67 8.88 27.56 15.48
C GLU A 67 9.75 26.38 15.05
N CYS A 68 9.74 25.29 15.82
CA CYS A 68 10.33 24.02 15.41
C CYS A 68 9.73 23.52 14.08
N LEU A 69 8.39 23.50 13.97
CA LEU A 69 7.72 23.06 12.75
C LEU A 69 8.00 23.98 11.55
N ASN A 70 8.08 25.30 11.78
CA ASN A 70 8.38 26.25 10.71
C ASN A 70 9.82 26.12 10.21
N THR A 71 10.76 25.87 11.12
CA THR A 71 12.17 25.59 10.81
C THR A 71 12.30 24.27 10.03
N ALA A 72 11.61 23.21 10.48
CA ALA A 72 11.58 21.94 9.76
C ALA A 72 10.98 22.09 8.36
N ARG A 73 9.86 22.80 8.22
CA ARG A 73 9.23 23.04 6.91
C ARG A 73 10.15 23.81 5.97
N THR A 74 10.81 24.85 6.46
CA THR A 74 11.62 25.74 5.63
C THR A 74 12.93 25.08 5.19
N ILE A 75 13.57 24.32 6.07
CA ILE A 75 14.89 23.72 5.81
C ILE A 75 14.75 22.34 5.16
N LEU A 76 13.86 21.47 5.65
CA LEU A 76 13.75 20.09 5.17
C LEU A 76 12.79 19.95 3.99
N PHE A 77 11.63 20.61 4.01
CA PHE A 77 10.60 20.35 3.00
C PHE A 77 10.75 21.25 1.77
N LYS A 78 11.08 22.53 1.94
CA LYS A 78 11.14 23.50 0.84
C LYS A 78 12.13 23.13 -0.29
N PRO A 79 13.38 22.69 -0.03
CA PRO A 79 14.30 22.32 -1.10
C PRO A 79 14.03 20.92 -1.69
N HIS A 80 13.41 20.02 -0.92
CA HIS A 80 13.20 18.63 -1.32
C HIS A 80 11.81 18.34 -1.91
N LEU A 81 10.90 19.31 -1.86
CA LEU A 81 9.55 19.25 -2.44
C LEU A 81 9.47 18.65 -3.86
N PRO A 82 10.27 19.10 -4.85
CA PRO A 82 10.18 18.53 -6.21
C PRO A 82 10.59 17.05 -6.25
N ARG A 83 11.56 16.64 -5.42
CA ARG A 83 11.98 15.22 -5.35
C ARG A 83 10.91 14.36 -4.68
N ILE A 84 10.30 14.86 -3.61
CA ILE A 84 9.21 14.19 -2.91
C ILE A 84 8.01 14.01 -3.86
N PHE A 85 7.71 15.02 -4.67
CA PHE A 85 6.63 14.94 -5.65
C PHE A 85 6.88 13.84 -6.69
N VAL A 86 8.08 13.79 -7.29
CA VAL A 86 8.45 12.75 -8.26
C VAL A 86 8.38 11.35 -7.64
N LEU A 87 8.89 11.19 -6.42
CA LEU A 87 8.81 9.92 -5.68
C LEU A 87 7.35 9.54 -5.37
N GLY A 88 6.50 10.51 -5.05
CA GLY A 88 5.08 10.30 -4.83
C GLY A 88 4.35 9.80 -6.08
N CYS A 89 4.60 10.44 -7.23
CA CYS A 89 4.05 9.99 -8.50
C CYS A 89 4.53 8.56 -8.83
N LEU A 90 5.82 8.28 -8.65
CA LEU A 90 6.37 6.94 -8.90
C LEU A 90 5.73 5.90 -7.99
N GLN A 91 5.59 6.19 -6.70
CA GLN A 91 4.97 5.29 -5.74
C GLN A 91 3.50 5.03 -6.04
N PHE A 92 2.79 6.03 -6.56
CA PHE A 92 1.42 5.89 -7.04
C PHE A 92 1.33 4.94 -8.22
N PHE A 93 2.15 5.16 -9.26
CA PHE A 93 2.18 4.34 -10.46
C PHE A 93 2.55 2.88 -10.15
N VAL A 94 3.51 2.68 -9.24
CA VAL A 94 3.90 1.33 -8.79
C VAL A 94 2.73 0.65 -8.07
N GLY A 95 2.05 1.34 -7.15
CA GLY A 95 0.87 0.80 -6.46
C GLY A 95 -0.27 0.44 -7.42
N MET A 96 -0.49 1.31 -8.41
CA MET A 96 -1.46 1.11 -9.48
C MET A 96 -1.13 -0.15 -10.33
N SER A 97 0.11 -0.25 -10.80
CA SER A 97 0.57 -1.39 -11.63
C SER A 97 0.46 -2.73 -10.92
N ILE A 98 0.79 -2.77 -9.62
CA ILE A 98 0.68 -4.00 -8.83
C ILE A 98 -0.79 -4.43 -8.69
N ALA A 99 -1.70 -3.48 -8.46
CA ALA A 99 -3.13 -3.77 -8.35
C ALA A 99 -3.69 -4.34 -9.66
N HIS A 100 -3.28 -3.79 -10.81
CA HIS A 100 -3.67 -4.29 -12.13
C HIS A 100 -3.23 -5.75 -12.33
N LEU A 101 -1.97 -6.09 -12.01
CA LEU A 101 -1.46 -7.46 -12.10
C LEU A 101 -2.16 -8.43 -11.13
N GLN A 102 -2.57 -7.94 -9.94
CA GLN A 102 -3.34 -8.77 -9.01
C GLN A 102 -4.73 -9.09 -9.55
N MET A 103 -5.42 -8.14 -10.19
CA MET A 103 -6.76 -8.39 -10.74
C MET A 103 -6.73 -9.47 -11.82
N SER A 104 -5.76 -9.45 -12.74
CA SER A 104 -5.65 -10.46 -13.80
C SER A 104 -5.34 -11.85 -13.26
N ASN A 105 -4.52 -11.96 -12.20
CA ASN A 105 -4.18 -13.26 -11.62
C ASN A 105 -5.34 -13.88 -10.84
N VAL A 106 -6.13 -13.03 -10.17
CA VAL A 106 -7.25 -13.50 -9.34
C VAL A 106 -8.37 -14.09 -10.19
N THR A 107 -8.70 -13.48 -11.34
CA THR A 107 -9.73 -14.02 -12.24
C THR A 107 -9.38 -15.41 -12.76
N THR A 108 -8.11 -15.65 -13.14
CA THR A 108 -7.65 -16.97 -13.58
C THR A 108 -7.75 -18.02 -12.49
N VAL A 109 -7.47 -17.66 -11.23
CA VAL A 109 -7.59 -18.59 -10.10
C VAL A 109 -9.05 -18.98 -9.84
N PHE A 110 -9.97 -18.01 -9.88
CA PHE A 110 -11.40 -18.29 -9.70
C PHE A 110 -11.97 -19.19 -10.80
N GLU A 111 -11.55 -19.00 -12.05
CA GLU A 111 -11.95 -19.86 -13.17
C GLU A 111 -11.47 -21.31 -12.97
N LYS A 112 -10.22 -21.49 -12.55
CA LYS A 112 -9.67 -22.82 -12.26
C LYS A 112 -10.37 -23.52 -11.09
N ILE A 113 -10.77 -22.79 -10.05
CA ILE A 113 -11.52 -23.34 -8.92
C ILE A 113 -12.89 -23.83 -9.40
N ALA A 114 -13.62 -23.03 -10.18
CA ALA A 114 -14.91 -23.43 -10.74
C ALA A 114 -14.82 -24.66 -11.64
N PHE A 115 -13.77 -24.75 -12.46
CA PHE A 115 -13.50 -25.91 -13.31
C PHE A 115 -13.19 -27.18 -12.48
N MET A 116 -12.38 -27.05 -11.43
CA MET A 116 -12.08 -28.18 -10.53
C MET A 116 -13.32 -28.67 -9.76
N GLU A 117 -14.21 -27.77 -9.34
CA GLU A 117 -15.47 -28.16 -8.68
C GLU A 117 -16.39 -28.95 -9.62
N ALA A 118 -16.46 -28.59 -10.90
CA ALA A 118 -17.23 -29.33 -11.91
C ALA A 118 -16.68 -30.75 -12.12
N ILE A 119 -15.37 -30.87 -12.32
CA ILE A 119 -14.69 -32.18 -12.44
C ILE A 119 -14.88 -33.02 -11.18
N ASN A 120 -14.80 -32.40 -10.00
CA ASN A 120 -14.97 -33.12 -8.75
C ASN A 120 -16.38 -33.71 -8.63
N LYS A 121 -17.42 -32.97 -9.02
CA LYS A 121 -18.80 -33.47 -9.08
C LYS A 121 -18.97 -34.65 -10.05
N GLU A 122 -18.43 -34.56 -11.27
CA GLU A 122 -18.48 -35.67 -12.24
C GLU A 122 -17.78 -36.94 -11.73
N ASN A 123 -16.65 -36.77 -11.03
CA ASN A 123 -15.94 -37.88 -10.42
C ASN A 123 -16.71 -38.54 -9.27
N GLU A 124 -17.48 -37.77 -8.48
CA GLU A 124 -18.35 -38.32 -7.46
C GLU A 124 -19.51 -39.14 -8.05
N GLU A 125 -20.11 -38.67 -9.15
CA GLU A 125 -21.18 -39.41 -9.85
C GLU A 125 -20.68 -40.74 -10.42
N LYS A 126 -19.49 -40.75 -11.03
CA LYS A 126 -18.85 -41.99 -11.53
C LYS A 126 -18.53 -42.98 -10.41
N LYS A 127 -18.16 -42.51 -9.21
CA LYS A 127 -17.93 -43.38 -8.04
C LYS A 127 -19.23 -44.05 -7.56
N LYS A 128 -20.34 -43.29 -7.51
CA LYS A 128 -21.66 -43.83 -7.12
C LYS A 128 -22.14 -44.91 -8.09
N GLN A 129 -21.91 -44.74 -9.40
CA GLN A 129 -22.26 -45.74 -10.40
C GLN A 129 -21.44 -47.03 -10.26
N LYS A 130 -20.14 -46.93 -9.96
CA LYS A 130 -19.26 -48.10 -9.74
C LYS A 130 -19.54 -48.87 -8.45
N GLN A 131 -20.17 -48.25 -7.45
CA GLN A 131 -20.56 -48.92 -6.20
C GLN A 131 -21.92 -49.65 -6.30
N SER A 132 -22.68 -49.38 -7.37
CA SER A 132 -24.00 -50.00 -7.60
C SER A 132 -23.93 -51.18 -8.60
N GLN A 133 -22.74 -51.47 -9.12
CA GLN A 133 -22.40 -52.67 -9.91
C GLN A 133 -21.58 -53.61 -9.05
#